data_AF-A0A349MPZ8-F1
#
_entry.id   AF-A0A349MPZ8-F1
#
_cell.length_a   1.000
_cell.length_b   1.000
_cell.length_c   1.000
_cell.angle_alpha   90.00
_cell.angle_beta   90.00
_cell.angle_gamma   90.00
#
_symmetry.space_group_name_H-M   'P 1'
#
loop_
_entity.id
_entity.type
_entity.pdbx_description
1 polymer ?
#
loop_
_entity_poly.entity_id
_entity_poly.type
_entity_poly.pdbx_seq_one_letter_code
_entity_poly.pdbx_strand_id
1 'polypeptide(L)'
;VKFHSAEWGGFGPQKNLAIGLAKSDWVLSIDSDEFVSAELASSILHITSTSPAEDVFELSRISKYCGKQMRHSGWFPDFVPRLFRNGTARFSDSLVHERLIYESQSKRLAGYLFHDSFHSPDDVLEKMNRYSTLGAQQLANRGRQVGLLGAVIHGLGAFFKTYILKAGFLDGPEGFLLAVSNAEGAYYKYVKLYYLNKQKR
;
A
#
# COMPACT_ATOMS: atom_id res chain seq x y z
N VAL A 1 20.85 -10.78 12.24
CA VAL A 1 19.65 -9.89 12.22
C VAL A 1 19.70 -9.01 13.45
N LYS A 2 19.39 -7.71 13.34
CA LYS A 2 19.26 -6.80 14.49
C LYS A 2 17.79 -6.45 14.65
N PHE A 3 17.30 -6.43 15.89
CA PHE A 3 15.93 -6.08 16.22
C PHE A 3 15.92 -4.78 17.02
N HIS A 4 14.94 -3.93 16.76
CA HIS A 4 14.73 -2.66 17.43
C HIS A 4 13.26 -2.53 17.80
N SER A 5 12.97 -1.96 18.96
CA SER A 5 11.62 -1.62 19.41
C SER A 5 11.51 -0.12 19.63
N ALA A 6 10.34 0.43 19.34
CA ALA A 6 10.00 1.83 19.54
C ALA A 6 8.49 1.95 19.77
N GLU A 7 8.05 3.07 20.35
CA GLU A 7 6.62 3.37 20.42
C GLU A 7 6.02 3.55 19.01
N TRP A 8 4.78 3.08 18.83
CA TRP A 8 4.13 3.09 17.53
C TRP A 8 3.70 4.51 17.11
N GLY A 9 4.49 5.13 16.23
CA GLY A 9 4.20 6.45 15.66
C GLY A 9 3.41 6.43 14.33
N GLY A 10 3.08 5.25 13.80
CA GLY A 10 2.45 5.06 12.49
C GLY A 10 3.39 4.47 11.44
N PHE A 11 2.85 4.08 10.28
CA PHE A 11 3.57 3.30 9.27
C PHE A 11 4.80 4.04 8.69
N GLY A 12 4.60 5.27 8.21
CA GLY A 12 5.69 6.09 7.66
C GLY A 12 6.79 6.40 8.68
N PRO A 13 6.46 6.95 9.86
CA PRO A 13 7.42 7.19 10.93
C PRO A 13 8.20 5.94 11.35
N GLN A 14 7.54 4.79 11.46
CA GLN A 14 8.20 3.52 11.80
C GLN A 14 9.20 3.10 10.72
N LYS A 15 8.83 3.21 9.44
CA LYS A 15 9.74 2.91 8.32
C LYS A 15 10.91 3.88 8.26
N ASN A 16 10.70 5.17 8.52
CA ASN A 16 11.77 6.16 8.59
C ASN A 16 12.74 5.93 9.75
N LEU A 17 12.23 5.52 10.92
CA LEU A 17 13.08 5.11 12.04
C LEU A 17 13.95 3.91 11.67
N ALA A 18 13.38 2.90 11.00
CA ALA A 18 14.15 1.76 10.50
C ALA A 18 15.21 2.16 9.46
N ILE A 19 14.90 3.08 8.53
CA ILE A 19 15.87 3.63 7.56
C ILE A 19 17.03 4.33 8.29
N GLY A 20 16.75 5.14 9.31
CA GLY A 20 17.79 5.84 10.08
C GLY A 20 18.73 4.91 10.85
N LEU A 21 18.32 3.66 11.09
CA LEU A 21 19.15 2.63 11.72
C LEU A 21 19.96 1.81 10.70
N ALA A 22 19.66 1.92 9.40
CA ALA A 22 20.34 1.19 8.35
C ALA A 22 21.77 1.74 8.15
N LYS A 23 22.75 0.83 8.10
CA LYS A 23 24.17 1.16 7.94
C LYS A 23 24.74 0.86 6.56
N SER A 24 23.97 0.19 5.71
CA SER A 24 24.37 -0.17 4.36
C SER A 24 24.10 0.98 3.40
N ASP A 25 24.81 1.00 2.28
CA ASP A 25 24.59 1.95 1.18
C ASP A 25 23.23 1.79 0.51
N TRP A 26 22.67 0.58 0.56
CA TRP A 26 21.38 0.24 -0.01
C TRP A 26 20.40 -0.18 1.08
N VAL A 27 19.16 0.27 0.95
CA VAL A 27 18.04 -0.10 1.80
C VAL A 27 16.97 -0.79 0.96
N LEU A 28 16.63 -2.02 1.33
CA LEU A 28 15.46 -2.73 0.85
C LEU A 28 14.38 -2.68 1.95
N SER A 29 13.29 -1.95 1.70
CA SER A 29 12.15 -1.87 2.62
C SER A 29 11.06 -2.86 2.20
N ILE A 30 10.90 -3.95 2.94
CA ILE A 30 9.83 -4.93 2.75
C ILE A 30 9.03 -5.11 4.03
N ASP A 31 7.75 -5.43 3.88
CA ASP A 31 6.86 -5.74 4.99
C ASP A 31 6.95 -7.23 5.37
N SER A 32 6.55 -7.62 6.57
CA SER A 32 6.74 -9.00 7.08
C SER A 32 5.89 -10.05 6.36
N ASP A 33 4.90 -9.62 5.60
CA ASP A 33 4.01 -10.41 4.75
C ASP A 33 4.43 -10.37 3.26
N GLU A 34 5.60 -9.81 2.95
CA GLU A 34 6.16 -9.73 1.60
C GLU A 34 7.35 -10.69 1.40
N PHE A 35 7.42 -11.33 0.23
CA PHE A 35 8.44 -12.33 -0.13
C PHE A 35 9.09 -12.01 -1.47
N VAL A 36 10.41 -12.06 -1.52
CA VAL A 36 11.21 -11.77 -2.72
C VAL A 36 11.34 -13.04 -3.57
N SER A 37 10.97 -12.99 -4.86
CA SER A 37 11.21 -14.12 -5.77
C SER A 37 12.71 -14.34 -6.02
N ALA A 38 13.12 -15.54 -6.42
CA ALA A 38 14.53 -15.82 -6.73
C ALA A 38 15.11 -14.91 -7.84
N GLU A 39 14.29 -14.58 -8.84
CA GLU A 39 14.64 -13.63 -9.90
C GLU A 39 14.81 -12.20 -9.35
N LEU A 40 13.93 -11.77 -8.45
CA LEU A 40 14.03 -10.46 -7.83
C LEU A 40 15.24 -10.37 -6.91
N ALA A 41 15.53 -11.43 -6.15
CA ALA A 41 16.73 -11.52 -5.32
C ALA A 41 17.99 -11.39 -6.18
N SER A 42 18.03 -12.09 -7.33
CA SER A 42 19.15 -12.01 -8.27
C SER A 42 19.32 -10.58 -8.83
N SER A 43 18.21 -9.92 -9.17
CA SER A 43 18.22 -8.52 -9.63
C SER A 43 18.74 -7.56 -8.55
N ILE A 44 18.28 -7.72 -7.31
CA ILE A 44 18.73 -6.88 -6.17
C ILE A 44 20.22 -7.07 -5.91
N LEU A 45 20.72 -8.32 -5.91
CA LEU A 45 22.14 -8.62 -5.73
C LEU A 45 22.99 -8.04 -6.86
N HIS A 46 22.50 -8.07 -8.10
CA HIS A 46 23.19 -7.45 -9.23
C HIS A 46 23.32 -5.93 -9.07
N ILE A 47 22.23 -5.24 -8.71
CA ILE A 47 22.23 -3.78 -8.50
C ILE A 47 23.17 -3.39 -7.36
N THR A 48 23.07 -4.09 -6.23
CA THR A 48 23.88 -3.78 -5.03
C THR A 48 25.37 -4.05 -5.22
N SER A 49 25.75 -4.96 -6.13
CA SER A 49 27.15 -5.25 -6.47
C SER A 49 27.74 -4.37 -7.57
N THR A 50 26.93 -3.86 -8.49
CA THR A 50 27.39 -3.04 -9.62
C THR A 50 27.32 -1.53 -9.36
N SER A 51 26.60 -1.10 -8.32
CA SER A 51 26.45 0.32 -7.94
C SER A 51 26.09 1.24 -9.12
N PRO A 52 24.91 1.04 -9.73
CA PRO A 52 24.45 1.85 -10.84
C PRO A 52 24.24 3.32 -10.43
N ALA A 53 24.11 4.18 -11.45
CA ALA A 53 23.89 5.61 -11.26
C ALA A 53 22.51 5.95 -10.65
N GLU A 54 21.53 5.05 -10.79
CA GLU A 54 20.19 5.27 -10.25
C GLU A 54 20.12 4.98 -8.76
N ASP A 55 19.42 5.83 -8.03
CA ASP A 55 19.31 5.72 -6.58
C ASP A 55 18.07 4.97 -6.11
N VAL A 56 17.07 4.74 -6.97
CA VAL A 56 15.78 4.17 -6.58
C VAL A 56 15.31 3.13 -7.59
N PHE A 57 14.85 2.00 -7.07
CA PHE A 57 14.35 0.88 -7.84
C PHE A 57 12.95 0.43 -7.40
N GLU A 58 12.09 0.23 -8.38
CA GLU A 58 10.72 -0.26 -8.24
C GLU A 58 10.68 -1.78 -8.40
N LEU A 59 9.92 -2.42 -7.51
CA LEU A 59 9.69 -3.86 -7.53
C LEU A 59 8.26 -4.12 -8.00
N SER A 60 8.09 -5.11 -8.87
CA SER A 60 6.77 -5.55 -9.33
C SER A 60 6.10 -6.37 -8.23
N ARG A 61 5.10 -5.81 -7.57
CA ARG A 61 4.37 -6.49 -6.49
C ARG A 61 3.20 -7.30 -7.04
N ILE A 62 3.05 -8.53 -6.55
CA ILE A 62 1.87 -9.37 -6.79
C ILE A 62 1.21 -9.65 -5.45
N SER A 63 0.06 -9.03 -5.24
CA SER A 63 -0.74 -9.19 -4.04
C SER A 63 -1.68 -10.39 -4.12
N LYS A 64 -1.81 -11.12 -3.01
CA LYS A 64 -2.80 -12.18 -2.83
C LYS A 64 -3.99 -11.70 -2.01
N TYR A 65 -5.19 -12.05 -2.48
CA TYR A 65 -6.45 -11.85 -1.79
C TYR A 65 -7.03 -13.21 -1.43
N CYS A 66 -7.09 -13.54 -0.13
CA CYS A 66 -7.63 -14.80 0.39
C CYS A 66 -7.04 -16.04 -0.33
N GLY A 67 -5.73 -16.04 -0.52
CA GLY A 67 -5.00 -17.14 -1.19
C GLY A 67 -4.86 -17.02 -2.71
N LYS A 68 -5.60 -16.13 -3.39
CA LYS A 68 -5.49 -15.94 -4.84
C LYS A 68 -4.61 -14.76 -5.21
N GLN A 69 -3.65 -14.98 -6.11
CA GLN A 69 -2.90 -13.88 -6.73
C GLN A 69 -3.82 -13.06 -7.65
N MET A 70 -3.86 -11.75 -7.41
CA MET A 70 -4.68 -10.83 -8.20
C MET A 70 -3.88 -10.30 -9.39
N ARG A 71 -4.46 -10.40 -10.59
CA ARG A 71 -3.86 -9.91 -11.86
C ARG A 71 -4.63 -8.76 -12.46
N HIS A 72 -5.82 -8.47 -11.94
CA HIS A 72 -6.65 -7.35 -12.32
C HIS A 72 -7.09 -6.59 -11.05
N SER A 73 -8.29 -6.01 -11.05
CA SER A 73 -8.85 -5.28 -9.89
C SER A 73 -8.06 -4.04 -9.46
N GLY A 74 -7.12 -3.59 -10.31
CA GLY A 74 -6.22 -2.47 -10.04
C GLY A 74 -5.07 -2.81 -9.09
N TRP A 75 -4.85 -4.11 -8.83
CA TRP A 75 -3.75 -4.62 -8.01
C TRP A 75 -2.54 -5.05 -8.84
N PHE A 76 -2.70 -5.12 -10.16
CA PHE A 76 -1.61 -5.45 -11.08
C PHE A 76 -1.78 -4.70 -12.42
N PRO A 77 -0.68 -4.24 -13.05
CA PRO A 77 0.68 -4.17 -12.49
C PRO A 77 0.77 -3.16 -11.33
N ASP A 78 1.50 -3.52 -10.28
CA ASP A 78 1.77 -2.66 -9.11
C ASP A 78 3.27 -2.52 -8.91
N PHE A 79 3.81 -1.33 -9.20
CA PHE A 79 5.24 -1.06 -9.06
C PHE A 79 5.46 -0.21 -7.81
N VAL A 80 6.20 -0.76 -6.85
CA VAL A 80 6.46 -0.10 -5.57
C VAL A 80 7.96 0.20 -5.43
N PRO A 81 8.34 1.47 -5.19
CA PRO A 81 9.73 1.82 -4.91
C PRO A 81 10.12 1.32 -3.52
N ARG A 82 10.97 0.29 -3.46
CA ARG A 82 11.33 -0.40 -2.19
C ARG A 82 12.83 -0.62 -2.03
N LEU A 83 13.61 -0.60 -3.11
CA LEU A 83 15.08 -0.63 -3.05
C LEU A 83 15.61 0.76 -3.38
N PHE A 84 16.39 1.36 -2.49
CA PHE A 84 16.93 2.70 -2.70
C PHE A 84 18.27 2.89 -1.99
N ARG A 85 19.07 3.85 -2.47
CA ARG A 85 20.30 4.26 -1.82
C ARG A 85 19.99 4.96 -0.50
N ASN A 86 20.73 4.62 0.54
CA ASN A 86 20.54 5.22 1.86
C ASN A 86 20.77 6.74 1.78
N GLY A 87 19.87 7.50 2.40
CA GLY A 87 19.88 8.97 2.36
C GLY A 87 19.21 9.62 1.15
N THR A 88 18.79 8.88 0.12
CA THR A 88 18.16 9.46 -1.08
C THR A 88 16.62 9.43 -1.06
N ALA A 89 16.03 8.70 -0.11
CA ALA A 89 14.59 8.53 -0.01
C ALA A 89 14.10 8.42 1.44
N ARG A 90 12.83 8.79 1.66
CA ARG A 90 12.12 8.64 2.95
C ARG A 90 10.64 8.34 2.74
N PHE A 91 9.97 7.72 3.70
CA PHE A 91 8.53 7.55 3.67
C PHE A 91 7.79 8.83 4.11
N SER A 92 6.62 9.06 3.52
CA SER A 92 5.71 10.15 3.91
C SER A 92 5.05 9.91 5.27
N ASP A 93 4.68 10.98 5.97
CA ASP A 93 3.98 10.93 7.26
C ASP A 93 2.46 10.67 7.15
N SER A 94 2.02 9.99 6.09
CA SER A 94 0.61 9.62 5.90
C SER A 94 0.18 8.58 6.95
N LEU A 95 -1.03 8.75 7.51
CA LEU A 95 -1.60 7.80 8.49
C LEU A 95 -1.86 6.41 7.89
N VAL A 96 -2.18 6.37 6.60
CA VAL A 96 -2.35 5.16 5.78
C VAL A 96 -1.82 5.43 4.38
N HIS A 97 -1.40 4.38 3.68
CA HIS A 97 -0.87 4.46 2.33
C HIS A 97 0.34 5.40 2.24
N GLU A 98 1.30 5.22 3.15
CA GLU A 98 2.58 5.88 3.07
C GLU A 98 3.27 5.56 1.75
N ARG A 99 3.94 6.57 1.18
CA ARG A 99 4.70 6.44 -0.07
C ARG A 99 6.15 6.81 0.16
N LEU A 100 7.04 6.20 -0.61
CA LEU A 100 8.42 6.64 -0.68
C LEU A 100 8.48 7.99 -1.42
N ILE A 101 9.16 8.96 -0.82
CA ILE A 101 9.45 10.29 -1.34
C ILE A 101 10.92 10.29 -1.71
N TYR A 102 11.21 10.61 -2.97
CA TYR A 102 12.54 10.70 -3.56
C TYR A 102 12.49 11.65 -4.76
N GLU A 103 13.64 12.20 -5.16
CA GLU A 103 13.74 13.18 -6.25
C GLU A 103 14.27 12.58 -7.56
N SER A 104 15.01 11.48 -7.49
CA SER A 104 15.61 10.81 -8.65
C SER A 104 14.56 10.11 -9.53
N GLN A 105 14.96 9.75 -10.76
CA GLN A 105 14.19 8.77 -11.52
C GLN A 105 14.31 7.39 -10.88
N SER A 106 13.26 6.59 -11.00
CA SER A 106 13.26 5.19 -10.57
C SER A 106 13.45 4.25 -11.77
N LYS A 107 14.05 3.08 -11.53
CA LYS A 107 14.13 1.98 -12.50
C LYS A 107 13.43 0.73 -11.99
N ARG A 108 12.85 -0.05 -12.89
CA ARG A 108 12.14 -1.29 -12.53
C ARG A 108 13.10 -2.47 -12.53
N LEU A 109 13.00 -3.33 -11.52
CA LEU A 109 13.71 -4.60 -11.48
C LEU A 109 12.89 -5.75 -12.06
N ALA A 110 13.60 -6.76 -12.57
CA ALA A 110 13.01 -8.03 -12.96
C ALA A 110 12.68 -8.86 -11.72
N GLY A 111 11.70 -9.77 -11.86
CA GLY A 111 11.16 -10.57 -10.76
C GLY A 111 10.03 -9.89 -9.99
N TYR A 112 9.53 -10.60 -8.98
CA TYR A 112 8.31 -10.22 -8.26
C TYR A 112 8.53 -10.16 -6.75
N LEU A 113 7.88 -9.18 -6.13
CA LEU A 113 7.65 -9.10 -4.70
C LEU A 113 6.25 -9.69 -4.44
N PHE A 114 6.17 -10.90 -3.91
CA PHE A 114 4.89 -11.47 -3.52
C PHE A 114 4.41 -10.82 -2.22
N HIS A 115 3.12 -10.50 -2.13
CA HIS A 115 2.53 -9.91 -0.94
C HIS A 115 1.30 -10.68 -0.53
N ASP A 116 1.32 -11.30 0.65
CA ASP A 116 0.14 -11.97 1.20
C ASP A 116 -0.76 -10.94 1.91
N SER A 117 -1.42 -10.09 1.10
CA SER A 117 -2.13 -8.91 1.60
C SER A 117 -3.29 -9.24 2.54
N PHE A 118 -4.03 -10.31 2.27
CA PHE A 118 -5.12 -10.80 3.12
C PHE A 118 -5.14 -12.34 3.11
N HIS A 119 -5.09 -12.95 4.30
CA HIS A 119 -5.14 -14.41 4.42
C HIS A 119 -6.58 -14.92 4.51
N SER A 120 -7.48 -14.14 5.08
CA SER A 120 -8.88 -14.51 5.31
C SER A 120 -9.86 -13.35 5.08
N PRO A 121 -11.17 -13.63 4.89
CA PRO A 121 -12.20 -12.58 4.92
C PRO A 121 -12.27 -11.81 6.23
N ASP A 122 -11.96 -12.44 7.38
CA ASP A 122 -11.89 -11.75 8.67
C ASP A 122 -10.79 -10.69 8.67
N ASP A 123 -9.61 -11.00 8.11
CA ASP A 123 -8.52 -10.03 7.94
C ASP A 123 -8.95 -8.83 7.09
N VAL A 124 -9.75 -9.10 6.05
CA VAL A 124 -10.28 -8.05 5.15
C VAL A 124 -11.15 -7.09 5.94
N LEU A 125 -12.10 -7.61 6.73
CA LEU A 125 -13.02 -6.80 7.52
C LEU A 125 -12.29 -6.00 8.60
N GLU A 126 -11.34 -6.61 9.31
CA GLU A 126 -10.56 -5.94 10.35
C GLU A 126 -9.73 -4.79 9.76
N LYS A 127 -8.94 -5.08 8.71
CA LYS A 127 -8.12 -4.06 8.03
C LYS A 127 -9.00 -2.97 7.42
N MET A 128 -10.12 -3.33 6.79
CA MET A 128 -11.08 -2.36 6.23
C MET A 128 -11.61 -1.41 7.30
N ASN A 129 -12.02 -1.93 8.46
CA ASN A 129 -12.52 -1.10 9.54
C ASN A 129 -11.42 -0.13 10.04
N ARG A 130 -10.22 -0.64 10.29
CA ARG A 130 -9.08 0.18 10.74
C ARG A 130 -8.71 1.25 9.71
N TYR A 131 -8.55 0.87 8.44
CA TYR A 131 -8.05 1.77 7.39
C TYR A 131 -9.09 2.81 6.99
N SER A 132 -10.38 2.45 7.01
CA SER A 132 -11.45 3.43 6.79
C SER A 132 -11.49 4.50 7.89
N THR A 133 -11.21 4.14 9.16
CA THR A 133 -11.08 5.11 10.26
C THR A 133 -9.89 6.05 10.03
N LEU A 134 -8.71 5.51 9.75
CA LEU A 134 -7.50 6.31 9.52
C LEU A 134 -7.66 7.22 8.28
N GLY A 135 -8.25 6.71 7.20
CA GLY A 135 -8.54 7.49 6.00
C GLY A 135 -9.55 8.60 6.26
N ALA A 136 -10.58 8.37 7.07
CA ALA A 136 -11.54 9.40 7.46
C ALA A 136 -10.86 10.51 8.27
N GLN A 137 -10.00 10.15 9.23
CA GLN A 137 -9.25 11.12 10.02
C GLN A 137 -8.31 11.95 9.13
N GLN A 138 -7.62 11.31 8.18
CA GLN A 138 -6.73 12.01 7.25
C GLN A 138 -7.49 13.00 6.35
N LEU A 139 -8.69 12.65 5.90
CA LEU A 139 -9.56 13.56 5.15
C LEU A 139 -10.08 14.71 6.02
N ALA A 140 -10.47 14.42 7.26
CA ALA A 140 -10.94 15.43 8.23
C ALA A 140 -9.82 16.43 8.59
N ASN A 141 -8.58 15.97 8.73
CA ASN A 141 -7.39 16.81 8.97
C ASN A 141 -7.10 17.73 7.77
N ARG A 142 -7.51 17.34 6.57
CA ARG A 142 -7.43 18.18 5.35
C ARG A 142 -8.66 19.07 5.15
N GLY A 143 -9.55 19.18 6.14
CA GLY A 143 -10.76 19.99 6.06
C GLY A 143 -11.80 19.48 5.06
N ARG A 144 -11.70 18.23 4.60
CA ARG A 144 -12.68 17.66 3.66
C ARG A 144 -14.02 17.47 4.37
N GLN A 145 -15.09 17.69 3.61
CA GLN A 145 -16.46 17.46 4.05
C GLN A 145 -17.16 16.53 3.06
N VAL A 146 -18.07 15.70 3.56
CA VAL A 146 -18.89 14.81 2.73
C VAL A 146 -20.28 14.66 3.34
N GLY A 147 -21.30 14.50 2.51
CA GLY A 147 -22.64 14.08 2.93
C GLY A 147 -22.85 12.57 2.77
N LEU A 148 -23.95 12.04 3.32
CA LEU A 148 -24.26 10.61 3.22
C LEU A 148 -24.36 10.11 1.76
N LEU A 149 -25.02 10.88 0.88
CA LEU A 149 -25.10 10.55 -0.54
C LEU A 149 -23.70 10.49 -1.19
N GLY A 150 -22.80 11.39 -0.79
CA GLY A 150 -21.41 11.36 -1.25
C GLY A 150 -20.69 10.07 -0.84
N ALA A 151 -20.93 9.57 0.37
CA ALA A 151 -20.36 8.30 0.82
C ALA A 151 -20.84 7.11 -0.03
N VAL A 152 -22.14 7.06 -0.34
CA VAL A 152 -22.73 6.02 -1.21
C VAL A 152 -22.13 6.09 -2.62
N ILE A 153 -22.06 7.29 -3.22
CA ILE A 153 -21.45 7.49 -4.55
C ILE A 153 -19.99 7.04 -4.56
N HIS A 154 -19.21 7.35 -3.51
CA HIS A 154 -17.83 6.89 -3.42
C HIS A 154 -17.71 5.36 -3.32
N GLY A 155 -18.60 4.70 -2.58
CA GLY A 155 -18.66 3.24 -2.51
C GLY A 155 -18.97 2.62 -3.88
N LEU A 156 -20.06 3.05 -4.52
CA LEU A 156 -20.46 2.57 -5.85
C LEU A 156 -19.38 2.85 -6.91
N GLY A 157 -18.77 4.03 -6.87
CA GLY A 157 -17.68 4.40 -7.76
C GLY A 157 -16.43 3.52 -7.56
N ALA A 158 -16.11 3.15 -6.32
CA ALA A 158 -15.00 2.24 -6.02
C ALA A 158 -15.29 0.82 -6.53
N PHE A 159 -16.52 0.32 -6.38
CA PHE A 159 -16.95 -0.96 -6.96
C PHE A 159 -16.80 -0.94 -8.49
N PHE A 160 -17.44 0.03 -9.15
CA PHE A 160 -17.44 0.14 -10.61
C PHE A 160 -16.02 0.27 -11.17
N LYS A 161 -15.18 1.09 -10.52
CA LYS A 161 -13.77 1.21 -10.90
C LYS A 161 -13.04 -0.13 -10.76
N THR A 162 -13.18 -0.83 -9.64
CA THR A 162 -12.44 -2.08 -9.37
C THR A 162 -12.91 -3.21 -10.28
N TYR A 163 -14.22 -3.45 -10.34
CA TYR A 163 -14.79 -4.59 -11.04
C TYR A 163 -14.81 -4.37 -12.55
N ILE A 164 -15.24 -3.20 -13.02
CA ILE A 164 -15.44 -2.93 -14.45
C ILE A 164 -14.19 -2.28 -15.07
N LEU A 165 -13.81 -1.08 -14.61
CA LEU A 165 -12.73 -0.32 -15.25
C LEU A 165 -11.35 -0.96 -15.10
N LYS A 166 -11.14 -1.68 -14.00
CA LYS A 166 -9.92 -2.43 -13.74
C LYS A 166 -10.07 -3.93 -14.02
N ALA A 167 -11.14 -4.30 -14.73
CA ALA A 167 -11.41 -5.67 -15.18
C ALA A 167 -11.32 -6.71 -14.06
N GLY A 168 -11.74 -6.38 -12.84
CA GLY A 168 -11.70 -7.29 -11.70
C GLY A 168 -12.50 -8.58 -11.93
N PHE A 169 -13.50 -8.57 -12.82
CA PHE A 169 -14.20 -9.80 -13.22
C PHE A 169 -13.27 -10.87 -13.83
N LEU A 170 -12.11 -10.50 -14.38
CA LEU A 170 -11.10 -11.44 -14.89
C LEU A 170 -10.36 -12.17 -13.78
N ASP A 171 -10.35 -11.62 -12.55
CA ASP A 171 -9.88 -12.33 -11.37
C ASP A 171 -10.97 -13.27 -10.78
N GLY A 172 -12.07 -13.54 -11.49
CA GLY A 172 -13.10 -14.50 -11.05
C GLY A 172 -13.80 -14.10 -9.73
N PRO A 173 -14.19 -15.08 -8.88
CA PRO A 173 -14.92 -14.81 -7.63
C PRO A 173 -14.20 -13.83 -6.70
N GLU A 174 -12.89 -13.97 -6.54
CA GLU A 174 -12.09 -13.12 -5.67
C GLU A 174 -11.99 -11.69 -6.21
N GLY A 175 -12.05 -11.51 -7.52
CA GLY A 175 -12.14 -10.18 -8.14
C GLY A 175 -13.43 -9.45 -7.78
N PHE A 176 -14.55 -10.18 -7.73
CA PHE A 176 -15.82 -9.64 -7.22
C PHE A 176 -15.74 -9.33 -5.73
N LEU A 177 -15.26 -10.26 -4.90
CA LEU A 177 -15.11 -10.08 -3.45
C LEU A 177 -14.22 -8.88 -3.12
N LEU A 178 -13.11 -8.71 -3.85
CA LEU A 178 -12.22 -7.56 -3.71
C LEU A 178 -12.91 -6.26 -4.12
N ALA A 179 -13.70 -6.26 -5.21
CA ALA A 179 -14.45 -5.08 -5.62
C ALA A 179 -15.49 -4.65 -4.57
N VAL A 180 -16.19 -5.62 -3.95
CA VAL A 180 -17.10 -5.35 -2.82
C VAL A 180 -16.32 -4.78 -1.63
N SER A 181 -15.21 -5.40 -1.24
CA SER A 181 -14.39 -4.94 -0.11
C SER A 181 -13.84 -3.52 -0.32
N ASN A 182 -13.40 -3.19 -1.54
CA ASN A 182 -12.99 -1.82 -1.89
C ASN A 182 -14.16 -0.82 -1.82
N ALA A 183 -15.36 -1.24 -2.23
CA ALA A 183 -16.56 -0.42 -2.17
C ALA A 183 -16.96 -0.12 -0.73
N GLU A 184 -16.99 -1.14 0.13
CA GLU A 184 -17.27 -1.00 1.56
C GLU A 184 -16.21 -0.15 2.25
N GLY A 185 -14.93 -0.37 1.98
CA GLY A 185 -13.84 0.45 2.52
C GLY A 185 -13.94 1.93 2.13
N ALA A 186 -14.31 2.21 0.88
CA ALA A 186 -14.58 3.58 0.42
C ALA A 186 -15.82 4.17 1.11
N TYR A 187 -16.93 3.43 1.12
CA TYR A 187 -18.18 3.85 1.76
C TYR A 187 -17.97 4.18 3.23
N TYR A 188 -17.43 3.25 4.02
CA TYR A 188 -17.22 3.44 5.46
C TYR A 188 -16.22 4.54 5.78
N LYS A 189 -15.19 4.76 4.94
CA LYS A 189 -14.28 5.91 5.09
C LYS A 189 -15.04 7.23 5.02
N TYR A 190 -15.94 7.38 4.05
CA TYR A 190 -16.72 8.62 3.90
C TYR A 190 -17.88 8.73 4.89
N VAL A 191 -18.49 7.61 5.32
CA VAL A 191 -19.46 7.61 6.43
C VAL A 191 -18.80 8.09 7.72
N LYS A 192 -17.63 7.55 8.06
CA LYS A 192 -16.87 7.97 9.25
C LYS A 192 -16.47 9.46 9.15
N LEU A 193 -16.05 9.92 7.97
CA LEU A 193 -15.78 11.34 7.73
C LEU A 193 -17.02 12.21 7.96
N TYR A 194 -18.19 11.81 7.46
CA TYR A 194 -19.45 12.51 7.67
C TYR A 194 -19.77 12.71 9.16
N TYR A 195 -19.59 11.67 9.98
CA TYR A 195 -19.79 11.79 11.43
C TYR A 195 -18.74 12.68 12.11
N LEU A 196 -17.46 12.59 11.70
CA LEU A 196 -16.43 13.52 12.18
C LEU A 196 -16.73 14.98 11.81
N ASN A 197 -17.30 15.23 10.63
CA ASN A 197 -17.71 16.57 10.23
C ASN A 197 -18.89 17.10 11.06
N LYS A 198 -19.81 16.23 11.49
CA LYS A 198 -20.94 16.60 12.35
C LYS A 198 -20.51 16.97 13.77
N GLN A 199 -19.55 16.26 14.35
CA GLN A 199 -19.06 16.54 15.70
C GLN A 199 -18.30 17.86 15.82
N LYS A 200 -17.82 18.41 14.69
CA LYS A 200 -17.14 19.71 14.63
C LYS A 200 -18.09 20.90 14.41
N ARG A 201 -19.39 20.65 14.19
CA ARG A 201 -20.44 21.68 14.07
C ARG A 201 -21.12 21.89 15.41
#